data_AF-A0A6I4VSM7-F1
#
_entry.id   AF-A0A6I4VSM7-F1
#
_cell.length_a   1.000
_cell.length_b   1.000
_cell.length_c   1.000
_cell.angle_alpha   90.00
_cell.angle_beta   90.00
_cell.angle_gamma   90.00
#
_symmetry.space_group_name_H-M   'P 1'
#
loop_
_entity.id
_entity.type
_entity.pdbx_description
1 polymer ?
#
loop_
_entity_poly.entity_id
_entity_poly.type
_entity_poly.pdbx_seq_one_letter_code
_entity_poly.pdbx_strand_id
1 'polypeptide(L)' 'MTWNRYKGENIWYGKDRTPYAGVTARIDAITTRNVQISFDRNVSVDQILISGTVFTHKQFRLYFDRGEQLRLF' A
#
# COMPACT_ATOMS: atom_id res chain seq x y z
N MET A 1 8.80 -18.45 -7.36
CA MET A 1 8.51 -17.01 -7.46
C MET A 1 9.53 -16.28 -6.59
N THR A 2 10.32 -15.39 -7.18
CA THR A 2 11.38 -14.66 -6.48
C THR A 2 10.89 -13.26 -6.16
N TRP A 3 10.96 -12.86 -4.88
CA TRP A 3 10.55 -11.54 -4.41
C TRP A 3 11.75 -10.59 -4.42
N ASN A 4 11.67 -9.49 -5.17
CA ASN A 4 12.70 -8.45 -5.14
C ASN A 4 12.35 -7.43 -4.04
N ARG A 5 13.26 -7.23 -3.07
CA ARG A 5 13.11 -6.19 -2.04
C ARG A 5 13.28 -4.81 -2.67
N TYR A 6 12.31 -3.93 -2.43
CA TYR A 6 12.34 -2.55 -2.89
C TYR A 6 13.18 -1.67 -1.92
N LYS A 7 13.99 -0.72 -2.43
CA LYS A 7 14.99 0.06 -1.65
C LYS A 7 14.77 1.59 -1.59
N GLY A 8 13.61 2.13 -1.97
CA GLY A 8 13.32 3.57 -1.86
C GLY A 8 12.26 3.91 -0.81
N GLU A 9 12.17 5.17 -0.39
CA GLU A 9 11.05 5.71 0.40
C GLU A 9 9.76 5.64 -0.43
N ASN A 10 9.00 4.56 -0.27
CA ASN A 10 7.77 4.28 -1.01
C ASN A 10 6.62 4.26 -0.04
N ILE A 11 6.32 5.45 0.48
CA ILE A 11 5.15 5.65 1.29
C ILE A 11 3.97 5.90 0.33
N TRP A 12 3.01 4.99 0.37
CA TRP A 12 1.76 5.06 -0.38
C TRP A 12 0.63 5.38 0.57
N TYR A 13 -0.29 6.21 0.12
CA TYR A 13 -1.39 6.67 0.95
C TYR A 13 -2.67 6.08 0.39
N GLY A 14 -3.47 5.50 1.28
CA GLY A 14 -4.75 4.96 0.88
C GLY A 14 -5.67 6.09 0.44
N LYS A 15 -6.30 5.87 -0.70
CA LYS A 15 -7.12 6.83 -1.42
C LYS A 15 -8.40 7.12 -0.64
N ASP A 16 -8.86 8.37 -0.69
CA ASP A 16 -10.15 8.75 -0.13
C ASP A 16 -11.29 7.91 -0.71
N ARG A 17 -12.31 7.66 0.12
CA ARG A 17 -13.47 6.82 -0.20
C ARG A 17 -13.12 5.35 -0.50
N THR A 18 -11.94 4.90 -0.08
CA THR A 18 -11.59 3.47 -0.03
C THR A 18 -11.49 3.01 1.44
N PRO A 19 -11.53 1.70 1.72
CA PRO A 19 -11.33 1.20 3.08
C PRO A 19 -9.96 1.55 3.69
N TYR A 20 -9.03 2.03 2.87
CA TYR A 20 -7.69 2.43 3.28
C TYR A 20 -7.54 3.97 3.40
N ALA A 21 -8.62 4.75 3.34
CA ALA A 21 -8.53 6.20 3.51
C ALA A 21 -7.84 6.57 4.85
N GLY A 22 -6.82 7.43 4.79
CA GLY A 22 -6.01 7.82 5.96
C GLY A 22 -5.01 6.76 6.43
N VAL A 23 -4.85 5.66 5.70
CA VAL A 23 -3.85 4.61 5.93
C VAL A 23 -2.60 4.89 5.13
N THR A 24 -1.46 4.60 5.74
CA THR A 24 -0.15 4.66 5.09
C THR A 24 0.41 3.26 4.92
N ALA A 25 0.91 2.95 3.73
CA ALA A 25 1.47 1.65 3.39
C ALA A 25 2.86 1.78 2.76
N ARG A 26 3.69 0.76 2.97
CA ARG A 26 5.04 0.63 2.39
C ARG A 26 5.10 -0.61 1.53
N ILE A 27 5.76 -0.52 0.38
CA ILE A 27 5.98 -1.69 -0.47
C ILE A 27 7.16 -2.50 0.08
N ASP A 28 6.88 -3.72 0.52
CA ASP A 28 7.91 -4.65 0.98
C ASP A 28 8.54 -5.39 -0.20
N ALA A 29 7.70 -5.82 -1.16
CA ALA A 29 8.14 -6.57 -2.32
C ALA A 29 7.19 -6.43 -3.52
N ILE A 30 7.75 -6.49 -4.72
CA ILE A 30 7.00 -6.45 -5.97
C ILE A 30 7.35 -7.68 -6.80
N THR A 31 6.33 -8.33 -7.35
CA THR A 31 6.46 -9.35 -8.40
C THR A 31 5.81 -8.85 -9.68
N THR A 32 5.92 -9.63 -10.76
CA THR A 32 5.22 -9.39 -12.02
C THR A 32 3.70 -9.29 -11.88
N ARG A 33 3.09 -9.90 -10.85
CA ARG A 33 1.63 -9.95 -10.70
C ARG A 33 1.10 -9.20 -9.48
N ASN A 34 1.90 -9.15 -8.42
CA ASN A 34 1.45 -8.68 -7.12
C ASN A 34 2.40 -7.67 -6.49
N VAL A 35 1.84 -6.87 -5.61
CA VAL A 35 2.52 -5.93 -4.71
C VAL A 35 2.21 -6.37 -3.29
N GLN A 36 3.26 -6.63 -2.51
CA GLN A 36 3.15 -6.88 -1.09
C GLN A 36 3.46 -5.58 -0.34
N ILE A 37 2.58 -5.23 0.59
CA ILE A 37 2.72 -4.04 1.41
C ILE A 37 2.57 -4.32 2.90
N SER A 38 3.20 -3.49 3.70
CA SER A 38 3.03 -3.38 5.14
C SER A 38 2.39 -2.04 5.50
N PHE A 39 1.70 -2.00 6.64
CA PHE A 39 1.06 -0.77 7.13
C PHE A 39 1.86 -0.20 8.31
N ASP A 40 1.98 1.13 8.37
CA ASP A 40 2.69 1.82 9.48
C ASP A 40 1.94 1.78 10.81
N ARG A 41 0.66 1.37 10.77
CA ARG A 41 -0.18 1.16 11.94
C ARG A 41 -1.03 -0.08 11.71
N ASN A 42 -1.51 -0.69 12.79
CA ASN A 42 -2.51 -1.74 12.66
C ASN A 42 -3.78 -1.14 12.04
N VAL A 43 -4.14 -1.58 10.84
CA VAL A 43 -5.34 -1.12 10.14
C VAL A 43 -6.46 -2.09 10.43
N SER A 44 -7.63 -1.60 10.81
CA SER A 44 -8.83 -2.42 10.83
C SER A 44 -9.62 -2.16 9.56
N VAL A 45 -9.65 -3.14 8.66
CA VAL A 45 -10.54 -3.14 7.48
C VAL A 45 -11.57 -4.22 7.71
N ASP A 46 -12.86 -3.87 7.64
CA ASP A 46 -13.97 -4.80 7.91
C ASP A 46 -13.81 -5.56 9.25
N GLN A 47 -13.38 -4.85 10.30
CA GLN A 47 -13.09 -5.39 11.65
C GLN A 47 -11.89 -6.35 11.75
N ILE A 48 -11.16 -6.60 10.66
CA ILE A 48 -9.97 -7.44 10.65
C ILE A 48 -8.73 -6.57 10.81
N LEU A 49 -7.88 -6.89 11.78
CA LEU A 49 -6.60 -6.23 11.99
C LEU A 49 -5.58 -6.74 10.96
N ILE A 50 -5.05 -5.85 10.14
CA ILE A 50 -4.12 -6.19 9.06
C ILE A 50 -2.78 -5.49 9.30
N SER A 51 -1.70 -6.26 9.40
CA SER A 51 -0.31 -5.76 9.49
C SER A 51 0.38 -5.66 8.12
N GLY A 52 -0.15 -6.37 7.12
CA GLY A 52 0.30 -6.31 5.73
C GLY A 52 -0.66 -7.05 4.80
N THR A 53 -0.59 -6.78 3.50
CA THR A 53 -1.46 -7.39 2.50
C THR A 53 -0.75 -7.53 1.16
N VAL A 54 -1.15 -8.57 0.41
CA VAL A 54 -0.75 -8.77 -0.98
C VAL A 54 -1.91 -8.34 -1.87
N PHE A 55 -1.66 -7.36 -2.73
CA PHE A 55 -2.58 -6.90 -3.75
C PHE A 55 -2.09 -7.29 -5.14
N THR A 56 -3.01 -7.44 -6.09
CA THR A 56 -2.64 -7.31 -7.50
C THR A 56 -2.23 -5.87 -7.81
N HIS A 57 -1.41 -5.67 -8.85
CA HIS A 57 -1.05 -4.31 -9.32
C HIS A 57 -2.26 -3.40 -9.62
N LYS A 58 -3.40 -3.99 -10.03
CA LYS A 58 -4.63 -3.24 -10.31
C LYS A 58 -5.33 -2.80 -9.02
N GLN A 59 -5.49 -3.72 -8.06
CA GLN A 59 -6.10 -3.40 -6.77
C GLN A 59 -5.26 -2.39 -5.98
N PHE A 60 -3.93 -2.56 -6.00
CA PHE A 60 -3.04 -1.65 -5.30
C PHE A 60 -3.22 -0.21 -5.79
N ARG A 61 -3.26 0.01 -7.12
CA ARG A 61 -3.50 1.34 -7.71
C ARG A 61 -4.93 1.86 -7.54
N LEU A 62 -5.89 0.99 -7.26
CA LEU A 62 -7.27 1.41 -6.97
C LEU A 62 -7.38 1.99 -5.55
N TYR A 63 -6.68 1.37 -4.61
CA TYR A 63 -6.78 1.68 -3.18
C TYR A 63 -5.71 2.63 -2.68
N PHE A 64 -4.55 2.69 -3.32
CA PHE A 64 -3.42 3.50 -2.89
C PHE A 64 -2.94 4.40 -4.00
N ASP A 65 -2.75 5.67 -3.67
CA ASP A 65 -2.07 6.63 -4.52
C ASP A 65 -0.61 6.71 -4.08
N ARG A 66 0.29 6.79 -5.07
CA ARG A 66 1.72 7.05 -4.80
C ARG A 66 1.73 8.39 -4.10
N GLY A 67 2.24 8.42 -2.87
CA GLY A 67 1.91 9.46 -1.91
C GLY A 67 1.88 10.82 -2.54
N GLU A 68 0.79 11.55 -2.26
CA GLU A 68 0.54 12.91 -2.73
C GLU A 68 1.87 13.67 -2.90
N GLN A 69 2.42 13.66 -4.13
CA GLN A 69 3.36 14.69 -4.57
C GLN A 69 2.67 16.06 -4.63
N LEU A 70 1.39 16.13 -4.24
CA LEU A 70 0.50 17.29 -4.26
C LEU A 70 0.53 18.14 -2.98
N ARG A 71 1.38 17.82 -1.98
CA ARG A 71 1.58 18.70 -0.81
C ARG A 71 2.95 19.38 -0.74
N LEU A 72 3.72 19.35 -1.83
CA LEU A 72 5.01 20.05 -1.92
C LEU A 72 5.06 21.15 -3.00
N PHE A 73 3.91 21.61 -3.49
CA PHE A 73 3.80 22.89 -4.23
C PHE A 73 2.59 23.66 -3.73
#